data_AF-E6MMK1-F1
#
_entry.id   AF-E6MMK1-F1
#
_cell.length_a   1.000
_cell.length_b   1.000
_cell.length_c   1.000
_cell.angle_alpha   90.00
_cell.angle_beta   90.00
_cell.angle_gamma   90.00
#
_symmetry.space_group_name_H-M   'P 1'
#
loop_
_entity.id
_entity.type
_entity.pdbx_description
1 polymer ?
#
loop_
_entity_poly.entity_id
_entity_poly.type
_entity_poly.pdbx_seq_one_letter_code
_entity_poly.pdbx_strand_id
1 'polypeptide(L)'
;FKTGKLYYDLSRKEPYYENEFIFHDSKKAFAWLKKNEWGFLTNLLQKYGYDKNEEINRLLLEWMVMEYATVAKSHILNETFAIKKKTKWPHVEIREGLLKSVLKLPVKVENIKISSLMNTYIKYMLHEDEEDTPDWAKEFNKEERYKVAAYLCYYQYRFCKKFGVEETDLLGEALYNDTAFRDYIADKNYFNLEGYKALCNKVYNNVANSEKLKNTYDE
;
A
#
# COMPACT_ATOMS: atom_id res chain seq x y z
N PHE A 1 -27.76 6.95 -12.87
CA PHE A 1 -28.11 7.50 -11.54
C PHE A 1 -28.18 6.34 -10.56
N LYS A 2 -27.35 6.31 -9.50
CA LYS A 2 -27.42 5.28 -8.45
C LYS A 2 -28.47 5.71 -7.43
N THR A 3 -29.53 4.92 -7.26
CA THR A 3 -30.62 5.18 -6.31
C THR A 3 -30.46 4.31 -5.06
N GLY A 4 -29.83 4.86 -4.02
CA GLY A 4 -29.81 4.29 -2.67
C GLY A 4 -30.92 4.89 -1.80
N LYS A 5 -31.47 4.13 -0.84
CA LYS A 5 -32.38 4.68 0.18
C LYS A 5 -31.57 5.42 1.24
N LEU A 6 -31.91 6.68 1.48
CA LEU A 6 -31.30 7.53 2.51
C LEU A 6 -31.78 7.10 3.90
N TYR A 7 -30.84 6.92 4.84
CA TYR A 7 -31.14 6.77 6.25
C TYR A 7 -30.90 8.13 6.93
N TYR A 8 -31.92 8.68 7.59
CA TYR A 8 -31.85 9.94 8.32
C TYR A 8 -32.26 9.73 9.77
N ASP A 9 -31.35 10.11 10.67
CA ASP A 9 -31.64 10.37 12.07
C ASP A 9 -31.45 11.88 12.30
N LEU A 10 -32.54 12.61 12.52
CA LEU A 10 -32.51 14.07 12.68
C LEU A 10 -31.79 14.53 13.96
N SER A 11 -31.49 13.61 14.88
CA SER A 11 -30.71 13.91 16.09
C SER A 11 -29.20 13.95 15.85
N ARG A 12 -28.72 13.42 14.72
CA ARG A 12 -27.29 13.29 14.38
C ARG A 12 -27.01 13.90 13.01
N LYS A 13 -25.96 14.70 12.91
CA LYS A 13 -25.61 15.40 11.67
C LYS A 13 -24.77 14.53 10.75
N GLU A 14 -24.12 13.51 11.29
CA GLU A 14 -23.20 12.61 10.61
C GLU A 14 -23.86 11.93 9.41
N PRO A 15 -25.03 11.24 9.54
CA PRO A 15 -25.63 10.55 8.39
C PRO A 15 -26.00 11.49 7.24
N TYR A 16 -26.38 12.74 7.56
CA TYR A 16 -26.64 13.75 6.53
C TYR A 16 -25.37 14.06 5.72
N TYR A 17 -24.25 14.36 6.39
CA TYR A 17 -23.00 14.70 5.71
C TYR A 17 -22.36 13.50 5.03
N GLU A 18 -22.43 12.31 5.61
CA GLU A 18 -21.99 11.06 4.97
C GLU A 18 -22.73 10.81 3.66
N ASN A 19 -24.06 10.94 3.67
CA ASN A 19 -24.90 10.77 2.47
C ASN A 19 -24.61 11.84 1.40
N GLU A 20 -24.55 13.11 1.80
CA GLU A 20 -24.20 14.23 0.90
C GLU A 20 -22.82 14.04 0.26
N PHE A 21 -21.89 13.44 0.99
CA PHE A 21 -20.58 13.13 0.44
C PHE A 21 -20.63 11.92 -0.50
N ILE A 22 -21.16 10.77 -0.06
CA ILE A 22 -21.17 9.51 -0.83
C ILE A 22 -22.00 9.62 -2.10
N PHE A 23 -23.18 10.24 -2.02
CA PHE A 23 -24.16 10.20 -3.11
C PHE A 23 -24.17 11.48 -3.96
N HIS A 24 -23.64 12.58 -3.44
CA HIS A 24 -23.72 13.89 -4.10
C HIS A 24 -22.36 14.60 -4.27
N ASP A 25 -21.23 13.96 -3.91
CA ASP A 25 -19.87 14.51 -4.00
C ASP A 25 -19.77 15.93 -3.37
N SER A 26 -20.53 16.17 -2.29
CA SER A 26 -20.67 17.50 -1.70
C SER A 26 -19.39 17.97 -1.02
N LYS A 27 -18.73 18.99 -1.58
CA LYS A 27 -17.53 19.62 -1.00
C LYS A 27 -17.77 20.18 0.41
N LYS A 28 -18.98 20.70 0.67
CA LYS A 28 -19.36 21.19 2.01
C LYS A 28 -19.42 20.03 3.01
N ALA A 29 -19.96 18.89 2.58
CA ALA A 29 -20.00 17.70 3.41
C ALA A 29 -18.61 17.14 3.66
N PHE A 30 -17.75 17.08 2.63
CA PHE A 30 -16.37 16.66 2.80
C PHE A 30 -15.59 17.52 3.81
N ALA A 31 -15.71 18.84 3.71
CA ALA A 31 -15.08 19.75 4.67
C ALA A 31 -15.59 19.55 6.11
N TRP A 32 -16.90 19.28 6.27
CA TRP A 32 -17.49 18.97 7.56
C TRP A 32 -16.99 17.62 8.11
N LEU A 33 -17.00 16.57 7.29
CA LEU A 33 -16.54 15.23 7.65
C LEU A 33 -15.05 15.24 8.02
N LYS A 34 -14.21 15.97 7.28
CA LYS A 34 -12.78 16.10 7.60
C LYS A 34 -12.53 16.62 9.03
N LYS A 35 -13.39 17.51 9.52
CA LYS A 35 -13.25 18.12 10.86
C LYS A 35 -13.89 17.28 11.97
N ASN A 36 -15.01 16.62 11.69
CA ASN A 36 -15.84 16.01 12.73
C ASN A 36 -15.82 14.48 12.68
N GLU A 37 -15.69 13.89 11.49
CA GLU A 37 -15.82 12.45 11.24
C GLU A 37 -14.64 11.94 10.39
N TRP A 38 -13.42 12.25 10.83
CA TRP A 38 -12.19 11.80 10.15
C TRP A 38 -12.16 10.28 9.98
N GLY A 39 -12.55 9.55 11.02
CA GLY A 39 -12.58 8.08 11.02
C GLY A 39 -13.53 7.50 9.98
N PHE A 40 -14.62 8.20 9.63
CA PHE A 40 -15.48 7.79 8.53
C PHE A 40 -14.73 7.85 7.19
N LEU A 41 -14.05 8.96 6.90
CA LEU A 41 -13.32 9.15 5.64
C LEU A 41 -12.17 8.14 5.47
N THR A 42 -11.41 7.84 6.53
CA THR A 42 -10.35 6.83 6.46
C THR A 42 -10.91 5.42 6.34
N ASN A 43 -12.02 5.10 7.03
CA ASN A 43 -12.68 3.80 6.90
C ASN A 43 -13.21 3.53 5.48
N LEU A 44 -13.66 4.57 4.75
CA LEU A 44 -14.03 4.44 3.34
C LEU A 44 -12.88 3.81 2.54
N LEU A 45 -11.64 4.23 2.77
CA LEU A 45 -10.47 3.66 2.11
C LEU A 45 -10.07 2.32 2.72
N GLN A 46 -9.77 2.29 4.02
CA GLN A 46 -9.15 1.13 4.68
C GLN A 46 -10.08 -0.09 4.65
N LYS A 47 -11.34 0.07 5.07
CA LYS A 47 -12.30 -1.04 5.18
C LYS A 47 -13.04 -1.31 3.88
N TYR A 48 -13.44 -0.25 3.17
CA TYR A 48 -14.32 -0.38 2.00
C TYR A 48 -13.62 -0.26 0.64
N GLY A 49 -12.34 0.10 0.60
CA GLY A 49 -11.57 0.17 -0.65
C GLY A 49 -11.93 1.35 -1.55
N TYR A 50 -12.44 2.44 -0.99
CA TYR A 50 -12.79 3.66 -1.71
C TYR A 50 -11.54 4.51 -2.03
N ASP A 51 -10.61 3.93 -2.79
CA ASP A 51 -9.31 4.52 -3.13
C ASP A 51 -9.31 5.35 -4.43
N LYS A 52 -10.50 5.62 -4.99
CA LYS A 52 -10.67 6.41 -6.22
C LYS A 52 -10.70 7.92 -5.97
N ASN A 53 -10.96 8.34 -4.74
CA ASN A 53 -11.04 9.76 -4.38
C ASN A 53 -9.67 10.26 -3.92
N GLU A 54 -9.06 11.14 -4.73
CA GLU A 54 -7.72 11.67 -4.46
C GLU A 54 -7.64 12.49 -3.17
N GLU A 55 -8.71 13.19 -2.79
CA GLU A 55 -8.71 13.99 -1.56
C GLU A 55 -8.65 13.07 -0.33
N ILE A 56 -9.42 11.97 -0.31
CA ILE A 56 -9.33 10.97 0.77
C ILE A 56 -7.96 10.30 0.79
N ASN A 57 -7.42 9.90 -0.37
CA ASN A 57 -6.10 9.27 -0.44
C ASN A 57 -5.03 10.20 0.14
N ARG A 58 -5.02 11.48 -0.27
CA ARG A 58 -4.09 12.48 0.25
C ARG A 58 -4.24 12.68 1.76
N LEU A 59 -5.48 12.74 2.25
CA LEU A 59 -5.77 12.85 3.67
C LEU A 59 -5.16 11.69 4.48
N LEU A 60 -5.33 10.45 4.01
CA LEU A 60 -4.74 9.30 4.68
C LEU A 60 -3.20 9.35 4.64
N LEU A 61 -2.60 9.70 3.50
CA LEU A 61 -1.14 9.81 3.36
C LEU A 61 -0.55 10.91 4.27
N GLU A 62 -1.22 12.07 4.37
CA GLU A 62 -0.85 13.14 5.29
C GLU A 62 -0.88 12.67 6.75
N TRP A 63 -1.92 11.91 7.12
CA TRP A 63 -2.02 11.30 8.45
C TRP A 63 -0.90 10.28 8.70
N MET A 64 -0.59 9.41 7.74
CA MET A 64 0.51 8.44 7.87
C MET A 64 1.87 9.14 8.10
N VAL A 65 2.13 10.26 7.42
CA VAL A 65 3.36 11.05 7.57
C VAL A 65 3.42 11.75 8.94
N MET A 66 2.28 12.27 9.40
CA MET A 66 2.13 12.92 10.70
C MET A 66 2.34 11.94 11.85
N GLU A 67 1.70 10.76 11.80
CA GLU A 67 1.77 9.76 12.86
C GLU A 67 3.05 8.90 12.83
N TYR A 68 3.89 9.07 11.81
CA TYR A 68 5.08 8.25 11.58
C TYR A 68 6.00 8.10 12.81
N ALA A 69 6.12 9.15 13.63
CA ALA A 69 7.00 9.18 14.79
C ALA A 69 6.27 8.86 16.13
N THR A 70 4.94 8.82 16.13
CA THR A 70 4.10 8.77 17.34
C THR A 70 3.32 7.47 17.45
N VAL A 71 3.06 6.79 16.34
CA VAL A 71 2.28 5.55 16.29
C VAL A 71 3.14 4.41 15.77
N ALA A 72 2.98 3.21 16.34
CA ALA A 72 3.66 2.03 15.84
C ALA A 72 3.31 1.79 14.37
N LYS A 73 4.33 1.53 13.54
CA LYS A 73 4.15 1.37 12.09
C LYS A 73 3.12 0.29 11.74
N SER A 74 3.08 -0.81 12.49
CA SER A 74 2.09 -1.87 12.31
C SER A 74 0.63 -1.38 12.42
N HIS A 75 0.35 -0.38 13.25
CA HIS A 75 -0.98 0.24 13.35
C HIS A 75 -1.27 1.18 12.18
N ILE A 76 -0.27 1.94 11.71
CA ILE A 76 -0.41 2.82 10.53
C ILE A 76 -0.69 1.99 9.26
N LEU A 77 -0.06 0.82 9.16
CA LEU A 77 -0.08 -0.01 7.95
C LEU A 77 -1.28 -0.94 7.85
N ASN A 78 -1.94 -1.25 8.97
CA ASN A 78 -3.08 -2.17 9.00
C ASN A 78 -4.20 -1.70 8.06
N GLU A 79 -4.62 -2.58 7.14
CA GLU A 79 -5.66 -2.32 6.12
C GLU A 79 -5.42 -1.10 5.19
N THR A 80 -4.19 -0.57 5.14
CA THR A 80 -3.91 0.69 4.44
C THR A 80 -3.63 0.49 2.95
N PHE A 81 -2.62 -0.32 2.58
CA PHE A 81 -2.29 -0.58 1.16
C PHE A 81 -2.92 -1.86 0.62
N ALA A 82 -3.31 -2.78 1.49
CA ALA A 82 -4.05 -3.98 1.12
C ALA A 82 -4.96 -4.43 2.27
N ILE A 83 -6.04 -5.13 1.93
CA ILE A 83 -6.91 -5.78 2.91
C ILE A 83 -7.19 -7.23 2.50
N LYS A 84 -7.26 -8.12 3.50
CA LYS A 84 -7.82 -9.46 3.33
C LYS A 84 -9.35 -9.40 3.45
N LYS A 85 -10.06 -9.66 2.36
CA LYS A 85 -11.53 -9.75 2.37
C LYS A 85 -11.97 -11.12 2.84
N LYS A 86 -12.53 -11.19 4.05
CA LYS A 86 -13.08 -12.41 4.66
C LYS A 86 -14.51 -12.68 4.16
N THR A 87 -14.66 -12.90 2.85
CA THR A 87 -15.94 -13.30 2.22
C THR A 87 -16.02 -14.82 2.04
N LYS A 88 -17.08 -15.34 1.43
CA LYS A 88 -17.19 -16.75 1.01
C LYS A 88 -15.98 -17.20 0.17
N TRP A 89 -15.39 -16.28 -0.60
CA TRP A 89 -14.16 -16.50 -1.37
C TRP A 89 -13.10 -15.52 -0.89
N PRO A 90 -12.30 -15.90 0.12
CA PRO A 90 -11.31 -14.99 0.68
C PRO A 90 -10.29 -14.57 -0.37
N HIS A 91 -10.01 -13.27 -0.44
CA HIS A 91 -9.04 -12.71 -1.39
C HIS A 91 -8.43 -11.43 -0.86
N VAL A 92 -7.27 -11.06 -1.39
CA VAL A 92 -6.63 -9.77 -1.12
C VAL A 92 -7.01 -8.71 -2.14
N GLU A 93 -7.42 -7.55 -1.64
CA GLU A 93 -7.60 -6.33 -2.43
C GLU A 93 -6.42 -5.38 -2.20
N ILE A 94 -5.76 -4.97 -3.28
CA ILE A 94 -4.71 -3.94 -3.26
C ILE A 94 -5.36 -2.58 -3.44
N ARG A 95 -4.98 -1.59 -2.64
CA ARG A 95 -5.40 -0.18 -2.77
C ARG A 95 -4.57 0.53 -3.84
N GLU A 96 -4.71 0.08 -5.08
CA GLU A 96 -3.92 0.60 -6.20
C GLU A 96 -4.17 2.09 -6.45
N GLY A 97 -5.37 2.59 -6.20
CA GLY A 97 -5.68 4.03 -6.25
C GLY A 97 -4.87 4.83 -5.24
N LEU A 98 -4.72 4.33 -4.00
CA LEU A 98 -3.87 4.95 -2.98
C LEU A 98 -2.40 4.92 -3.40
N LEU A 99 -1.92 3.79 -3.91
CA LEU A 99 -0.54 3.64 -4.40
C LEU A 99 -0.24 4.61 -5.57
N LYS A 100 -1.21 4.85 -6.46
CA LYS A 100 -1.11 5.89 -7.49
C LYS A 100 -1.06 7.30 -6.90
N SER A 101 -1.80 7.58 -5.82
CA SER A 101 -1.72 8.86 -5.10
C SER A 101 -0.37 9.07 -4.42
N VAL A 102 0.30 8.02 -3.94
CA VAL A 102 1.70 8.12 -3.45
C VAL A 102 2.61 8.70 -4.52
N LEU A 103 2.48 8.26 -5.78
CA LEU A 103 3.26 8.80 -6.89
C LEU A 103 2.99 10.29 -7.18
N LYS A 104 1.86 10.84 -6.72
CA LYS A 104 1.50 12.26 -6.90
C LYS A 104 2.02 13.16 -5.77
N LEU A 105 2.48 12.59 -4.65
CA LEU A 105 3.03 13.39 -3.54
C LEU A 105 4.21 14.25 -4.02
N PRO A 106 4.34 15.51 -3.57
CA PRO A 106 5.46 16.36 -3.94
C PRO A 106 6.78 15.81 -3.37
N VAL A 107 7.90 16.15 -4.02
CA VAL A 107 9.25 15.83 -3.53
C VAL A 107 9.54 16.71 -2.32
N LYS A 108 9.19 16.21 -1.13
CA LYS A 108 9.41 16.83 0.17
C LYS A 108 10.01 15.82 1.12
N VAL A 109 10.92 16.26 1.98
CA VAL A 109 11.63 15.37 2.92
C VAL A 109 10.65 14.60 3.79
N GLU A 110 9.54 15.20 4.21
CA GLU A 110 8.54 14.52 5.04
C GLU A 110 7.88 13.34 4.30
N ASN A 111 7.67 13.46 2.99
CA ASN A 111 7.00 12.43 2.21
C ASN A 111 7.85 11.17 2.01
N ILE A 112 9.17 11.23 2.18
CA ILE A 112 10.02 10.04 2.09
C ILE A 112 9.70 9.02 3.19
N LYS A 113 9.07 9.44 4.29
CA LYS A 113 8.57 8.57 5.36
C LYS A 113 7.61 7.50 4.84
N ILE A 114 6.85 7.80 3.78
CA ILE A 114 6.00 6.81 3.10
C ILE A 114 6.83 5.64 2.57
N SER A 115 8.03 5.89 2.04
CA SER A 115 8.92 4.80 1.62
C SER A 115 9.33 3.93 2.81
N SER A 116 9.66 4.50 3.96
CA SER A 116 10.00 3.71 5.16
C SER A 116 8.83 2.87 5.66
N LEU A 117 7.60 3.39 5.56
CA LEU A 117 6.37 2.66 5.84
C LEU A 117 6.19 1.50 4.84
N MET A 118 6.42 1.72 3.54
CA MET A 118 6.38 0.67 2.53
C MET A 118 7.44 -0.41 2.79
N ASN A 119 8.69 -0.05 3.11
CA ASN A 119 9.74 -1.00 3.49
C ASN A 119 9.30 -1.90 4.65
N THR A 120 8.67 -1.31 5.67
CA THR A 120 8.19 -2.06 6.83
C THR A 120 7.08 -3.05 6.44
N TYR A 121 6.13 -2.62 5.59
CA TYR A 121 5.06 -3.50 5.11
C TYR A 121 5.63 -4.61 4.21
N ILE A 122 6.53 -4.29 3.27
CA ILE A 122 7.17 -5.29 2.40
C ILE A 122 7.84 -6.37 3.24
N LYS A 123 8.55 -6.00 4.32
CA LYS A 123 9.15 -6.96 5.26
C LYS A 123 8.11 -7.89 5.89
N TYR A 124 7.00 -7.34 6.41
CA TYR A 124 5.90 -8.15 6.93
C TYR A 124 5.31 -9.13 5.89
N MET A 125 5.38 -8.80 4.59
CA MET A 125 4.90 -9.66 3.50
C MET A 125 5.95 -10.66 3.00
N LEU A 126 7.24 -10.41 3.14
CA LEU A 126 8.28 -11.29 2.61
C LEU A 126 8.84 -12.26 3.67
N HIS A 127 8.99 -11.82 4.91
CA HIS A 127 9.60 -12.61 5.98
C HIS A 127 8.49 -13.08 6.93
N GLU A 128 7.90 -14.24 6.62
CA GLU A 128 7.01 -14.92 7.60
C GLU A 128 7.88 -15.32 8.79
N ASP A 129 7.33 -15.23 10.00
CA ASP A 129 7.95 -15.76 11.23
C ASP A 129 9.06 -14.93 11.90
N GLU A 130 9.27 -13.67 11.49
CA GLU A 130 9.99 -12.73 12.37
C GLU A 130 9.12 -12.35 13.58
N GLU A 131 9.72 -12.30 14.77
CA GLU A 131 9.06 -12.04 16.07
C GLU A 131 8.19 -10.76 16.05
N ASP A 132 8.55 -9.79 15.21
CA ASP A 132 7.89 -8.50 15.07
C ASP A 132 6.75 -8.46 14.03
N THR A 133 6.40 -9.59 13.41
CA THR A 133 5.32 -9.64 12.40
C THR A 133 3.96 -9.47 13.07
N PRO A 134 3.18 -8.42 12.72
CA PRO A 134 1.90 -8.17 13.37
C PRO A 134 0.84 -9.20 12.98
N ASP A 135 -0.10 -9.49 13.88
CA ASP A 135 -1.09 -10.56 13.69
C ASP A 135 -1.94 -10.39 12.42
N TRP A 136 -2.28 -9.14 12.05
CA TRP A 136 -3.02 -8.87 10.83
C TRP A 136 -2.26 -9.29 9.56
N ALA A 137 -0.92 -9.25 9.58
CA ALA A 137 -0.11 -9.66 8.44
C ALA A 137 -0.07 -11.19 8.28
N LYS A 138 -0.18 -11.92 9.39
CA LYS A 138 -0.24 -13.40 9.43
C LYS A 138 -1.55 -13.95 8.84
N GLU A 139 -2.56 -13.12 8.64
CA GLU A 139 -3.83 -13.54 8.01
C GLU A 139 -3.73 -13.73 6.48
N PHE A 140 -2.67 -13.20 5.86
CA PHE A 140 -2.44 -13.31 4.43
C PHE A 140 -1.72 -14.62 4.15
N ASN A 141 -2.19 -15.39 3.17
CA ASN A 141 -1.45 -16.56 2.74
C ASN A 141 -0.23 -16.15 1.89
N LYS A 142 0.68 -17.10 1.66
CA LYS A 142 1.93 -16.88 0.91
C LYS A 142 1.74 -16.17 -0.44
N GLU A 143 0.81 -16.61 -1.29
CA GLU A 143 0.56 -15.98 -2.60
C GLU A 143 -0.01 -14.56 -2.48
N GLU A 144 -0.86 -14.33 -1.48
CA GLU A 144 -1.41 -13.00 -1.19
C GLU A 144 -0.31 -12.06 -0.72
N ARG A 145 0.57 -12.52 0.17
CA ARG A 145 1.74 -11.77 0.63
C ARG A 145 2.66 -11.42 -0.53
N TYR A 146 2.97 -12.38 -1.40
CA TYR A 146 3.74 -12.12 -2.63
C TYR A 146 3.09 -11.06 -3.53
N LYS A 147 1.77 -11.11 -3.71
CA LYS A 147 1.05 -10.09 -4.48
C LYS A 147 1.21 -8.71 -3.86
N VAL A 148 1.02 -8.59 -2.54
CA VAL A 148 1.16 -7.31 -1.83
C VAL A 148 2.59 -6.79 -1.95
N ALA A 149 3.59 -7.62 -1.65
CA ALA A 149 5.01 -7.25 -1.74
C ALA A 149 5.39 -6.77 -3.16
N ALA A 150 4.95 -7.48 -4.20
CA ALA A 150 5.24 -7.11 -5.59
C ALA A 150 4.69 -5.72 -5.96
N TYR A 151 3.44 -5.43 -5.60
CA TYR A 151 2.85 -4.11 -5.81
C TYR A 151 3.60 -3.03 -5.02
N LEU A 152 3.89 -3.28 -3.74
CA LEU A 152 4.58 -2.30 -2.90
C LEU A 152 5.99 -2.00 -3.42
N CYS A 153 6.80 -3.01 -3.75
CA CYS A 153 8.13 -2.81 -4.34
C CYS A 153 8.06 -2.00 -5.64
N TYR A 154 7.10 -2.29 -6.52
CA TYR A 154 6.92 -1.55 -7.77
C TYR A 154 6.62 -0.05 -7.53
N TYR A 155 5.65 0.24 -6.67
CA TYR A 155 5.25 1.63 -6.40
C TYR A 155 6.30 2.38 -5.57
N GLN A 156 6.97 1.70 -4.64
CA GLN A 156 8.06 2.27 -3.87
C GLN A 156 9.24 2.67 -4.75
N TYR A 157 9.70 1.77 -5.64
CA TYR A 157 10.77 2.09 -6.60
C TYR A 157 10.45 3.36 -7.39
N ARG A 158 9.23 3.44 -7.95
CA ARG A 158 8.79 4.62 -8.72
C ARG A 158 8.70 5.88 -7.88
N PHE A 159 8.26 5.76 -6.64
CA PHE A 159 8.16 6.88 -5.71
C PHE A 159 9.55 7.40 -5.33
N CYS A 160 10.45 6.53 -4.85
CA CYS A 160 11.82 6.86 -4.45
C CYS A 160 12.66 7.43 -5.59
N LYS A 161 12.42 7.00 -6.83
CA LYS A 161 13.10 7.55 -8.01
C LYS A 161 12.88 9.05 -8.17
N LYS A 162 11.74 9.59 -7.71
CA LYS A 162 11.49 11.05 -7.71
C LYS A 162 12.42 11.82 -6.77
N PHE A 163 13.00 11.15 -5.79
CA PHE A 163 13.97 11.67 -4.84
C PHE A 163 15.42 11.33 -5.23
N GLY A 164 15.64 10.75 -6.43
CA GLY A 164 16.96 10.32 -6.88
C GLY A 164 17.46 9.02 -6.25
N VAL A 165 16.58 8.24 -5.62
CA VAL A 165 16.93 6.97 -4.95
C VAL A 165 16.39 5.79 -5.75
N GLU A 166 17.26 4.84 -6.11
CA GLU A 166 16.85 3.55 -6.71
C GLU A 166 16.60 2.50 -5.61
N GLU A 167 15.52 2.67 -4.83
CA GLU A 167 15.11 1.71 -3.80
C GLU A 167 14.69 0.38 -4.43
N THR A 168 15.55 -0.64 -4.30
CA THR A 168 15.35 -1.96 -4.92
C THR A 168 15.83 -3.12 -4.04
N ASP A 169 16.31 -2.86 -2.82
CA ASP A 169 17.02 -3.85 -2.02
C ASP A 169 16.13 -5.05 -1.65
N LEU A 170 14.95 -4.79 -1.06
CA LEU A 170 13.99 -5.84 -0.69
C LEU A 170 13.45 -6.60 -1.91
N LEU A 171 13.29 -5.91 -3.06
CA LEU A 171 12.88 -6.57 -4.30
C LEU A 171 13.99 -7.50 -4.80
N GLY A 172 15.24 -7.06 -4.76
CA GLY A 172 16.38 -7.86 -5.20
C GLY A 172 16.63 -9.06 -4.32
N GLU A 173 16.57 -8.88 -3.00
CA GLU A 173 16.65 -9.97 -2.03
C GLU A 173 15.58 -11.02 -2.30
N ALA A 174 14.32 -10.62 -2.42
CA ALA A 174 13.21 -11.54 -2.69
C ALA A 174 13.36 -12.25 -4.04
N LEU A 175 13.73 -11.52 -5.10
CA LEU A 175 13.90 -12.11 -6.43
C LEU A 175 15.06 -13.12 -6.48
N TYR A 176 16.13 -12.87 -5.73
CA TYR A 176 17.32 -13.71 -5.75
C TYR A 176 17.16 -14.94 -4.84
N ASN A 177 16.74 -14.72 -3.59
CA ASN A 177 16.68 -15.77 -2.56
C ASN A 177 15.40 -16.62 -2.62
N ASP A 178 14.28 -16.05 -3.08
CA ASP A 178 12.99 -16.74 -3.11
C ASP A 178 12.55 -17.04 -4.55
N THR A 179 12.89 -18.24 -5.00
CA THR A 179 12.49 -18.72 -6.34
C THR A 179 10.96 -18.80 -6.49
N ALA A 180 10.23 -19.12 -5.42
CA ALA A 180 8.77 -19.19 -5.48
C ALA A 180 8.14 -17.80 -5.65
N PHE A 181 8.68 -16.77 -5.01
CA PHE A 181 8.27 -15.38 -5.26
C PHE A 181 8.52 -14.98 -6.71
N ARG A 182 9.72 -15.27 -7.23
CA ARG A 182 10.11 -14.95 -8.62
C ARG A 182 9.23 -15.65 -9.65
N ASP A 183 8.95 -16.93 -9.47
CA ASP A 183 8.10 -17.70 -10.38
C ASP A 183 6.65 -17.22 -10.31
N TYR A 184 6.15 -16.95 -9.10
CA TYR A 184 4.80 -16.42 -8.90
C TYR A 184 4.56 -15.10 -9.65
N ILE A 185 5.46 -14.12 -9.54
CA ILE A 185 5.29 -12.84 -10.25
C ILE A 185 5.34 -13.03 -11.77
N ALA A 186 6.15 -13.98 -12.27
CA ALA A 186 6.25 -14.29 -13.69
C ALA A 186 4.95 -14.93 -14.20
N ASP A 187 4.39 -15.88 -13.45
CA ASP A 187 3.10 -16.53 -13.74
C ASP A 187 1.92 -15.55 -13.73
N LYS A 188 1.98 -14.51 -12.89
CA LYS A 188 1.00 -13.41 -12.90
C LYS A 188 1.25 -12.37 -13.99
N ASN A 189 2.16 -12.64 -14.92
CA ASN A 189 2.60 -11.72 -15.98
C ASN A 189 3.01 -10.34 -15.40
N TYR A 190 3.74 -10.34 -14.29
CA TYR A 190 4.15 -9.14 -13.56
C TYR A 190 2.96 -8.19 -13.28
N PHE A 191 1.77 -8.78 -13.06
CA PHE A 191 0.50 -8.10 -12.85
C PHE A 191 0.13 -7.07 -13.92
N ASN A 192 0.71 -7.18 -15.12
CA ASN A 192 0.62 -6.18 -16.20
C ASN A 192 1.05 -4.75 -15.78
N LEU A 193 1.90 -4.62 -14.74
CA LEU A 193 2.43 -3.34 -14.31
C LEU A 193 3.50 -2.86 -15.31
N GLU A 194 3.32 -1.63 -15.81
CA GLU A 194 4.18 -1.06 -16.84
C GLU A 194 5.65 -1.02 -16.41
N GLY A 195 6.53 -1.63 -17.22
CA GLY A 195 7.96 -1.70 -16.98
C GLY A 195 8.39 -2.65 -15.86
N TYR A 196 7.46 -3.34 -15.18
CA TYR A 196 7.80 -4.12 -13.98
C TYR A 196 8.68 -5.35 -14.29
N LYS A 197 8.41 -6.06 -15.40
CA LYS A 197 9.28 -7.16 -15.87
C LYS A 197 10.73 -6.71 -16.08
N ALA A 198 10.91 -5.56 -16.73
CA ALA A 198 12.24 -5.00 -16.99
C ALA A 198 12.95 -4.61 -15.68
N LEU A 199 12.21 -4.02 -14.73
CA LEU A 199 12.71 -3.72 -13.39
C LEU A 199 13.17 -4.99 -12.67
N CYS A 200 12.32 -6.02 -12.59
CA CYS A 200 12.66 -7.28 -11.93
C CYS A 200 13.92 -7.92 -12.53
N ASN A 201 14.03 -7.96 -13.87
CA ASN A 201 15.20 -8.51 -14.53
C ASN A 201 16.48 -7.71 -14.23
N LYS A 202 16.41 -6.37 -14.27
CA LYS A 202 17.54 -5.49 -13.90
C LYS A 202 17.99 -5.78 -12.47
N VAL A 203 17.05 -5.77 -11.52
CA VAL A 203 17.35 -5.92 -10.09
C VAL A 203 17.92 -7.30 -9.79
N TYR A 204 17.31 -8.38 -10.31
CA TYR A 204 17.83 -9.74 -10.14
C TYR A 204 19.27 -9.89 -10.65
N ASN A 205 19.54 -9.38 -11.85
CA ASN A 205 20.88 -9.47 -12.45
C ASN A 205 21.93 -8.68 -11.65
N ASN A 206 21.55 -7.53 -11.08
CA ASN A 206 22.44 -6.75 -10.23
C ASN A 206 22.87 -7.54 -8.99
N VAL A 207 21.92 -8.17 -8.29
CA VAL A 207 22.21 -9.01 -7.12
C VAL A 207 23.04 -10.22 -7.53
N ALA A 208 22.64 -10.94 -8.57
CA ALA A 208 23.36 -12.12 -9.04
C ALA A 208 24.82 -11.82 -9.45
N ASN A 209 25.08 -10.67 -10.06
CA ASN A 209 26.45 -10.24 -10.40
C ASN A 209 27.24 -9.85 -9.15
N SER A 210 26.62 -9.19 -8.18
CA SER A 210 27.26 -8.85 -6.91
C SER A 210 27.68 -10.11 -6.14
N GLU A 211 26.82 -11.13 -6.06
CA GLU A 211 27.13 -12.40 -5.39
C GLU A 211 28.24 -13.19 -6.11
N LYS A 212 28.26 -13.18 -7.44
CA LYS A 212 29.37 -13.77 -8.21
C LYS A 212 30.71 -13.12 -7.90
N LEU A 213 30.74 -11.78 -7.79
CA LEU A 213 31.96 -11.04 -7.48
C LEU A 213 32.47 -11.37 -6.08
N LYS A 214 31.58 -11.47 -5.07
CA LYS A 214 31.98 -11.86 -3.70
C LYS A 214 32.70 -13.23 -3.71
N ASN A 215 32.11 -14.21 -4.37
CA ASN A 215 32.68 -15.55 -4.46
C ASN A 215 34.04 -15.61 -5.18
N THR A 216 34.34 -14.67 -6.10
CA THR A 216 35.65 -14.62 -6.77
C THR A 216 36.76 -13.93 -5.97
N TYR A 217 36.43 -13.20 -4.90
CA TYR A 217 37.43 -12.57 -4.02
C TYR A 217 37.72 -13.40 -2.75
N ASP A 218 36.91 -14.42 -2.49
CA ASP A 218 37.05 -15.35 -1.37
C ASP A 218 37.77 -16.68 -1.77
N GLU A 219 38.22 -16.79 -3.03
CA GLU A 219 39.11 -17.86 -3.57
C GLU A 219 40.55 -17.35 -3.74
#